data_AF-A0A7J2WSC4-F1
#
_entry.id   AF-A0A7J2WSC4-F1
#
_cell.length_a   1.000
_cell.length_b   1.000
_cell.length_c   1.000
_cell.angle_alpha   90.00
_cell.angle_beta   90.00
_cell.angle_gamma   90.00
#
_symmetry.space_group_name_H-M   'P 1'
#
loop_
_entity.id
_entity.type
_entity.pdbx_description
1 polymer ?
#
loop_
_entity_poly.entity_id
_entity_poly.type
_entity_poly.pdbx_seq_one_letter_code
_entity_poly.pdbx_strand_id
1 'polypeptide(L)' 'MNKRVRVSNNEPEDLIESAILEDPLEFEDELILQQAEREGLPIVTFDNSLAERARKRGVDVITYNK' A
#
# COMPACT_ATOMS: atom_id res chain seq x y z
N MET A 1 -11.96 -10.84 -21.02
CA MET A 1 -10.63 -10.26 -20.74
C MET A 1 -10.16 -10.80 -19.40
N ASN A 2 -9.21 -11.74 -19.38
CA ASN A 2 -8.59 -12.17 -18.13
C ASN A 2 -7.64 -11.05 -17.68
N LYS A 3 -8.08 -10.22 -16.73
CA LYS A 3 -7.16 -9.32 -16.03
C LYS A 3 -6.09 -10.22 -15.42
N ARG A 4 -4.82 -10.06 -15.83
CA ARG A 4 -3.68 -10.74 -15.20
C ARG A 4 -3.54 -10.16 -13.79
N VAL A 5 -4.22 -10.78 -12.84
CA VAL A 5 -4.05 -10.47 -11.41
C VAL A 5 -2.79 -11.22 -10.97
N ARG A 6 -1.81 -10.48 -10.45
CA ARG A 6 -0.65 -11.06 -9.78
C ARG A 6 -0.90 -10.96 -8.28
N VAL A 7 -0.96 -12.10 -7.60
CA VAL A 7 -0.96 -12.14 -6.14
C VAL A 7 0.50 -12.22 -5.70
N SER A 8 0.97 -11.20 -4.99
CA SER A 8 2.26 -11.24 -4.29
C SER A 8 1.98 -11.67 -2.87
N ASN A 9 2.70 -12.67 -2.38
CA ASN A 9 2.60 -13.07 -0.97
C ASN A 9 3.63 -12.26 -0.19
N ASN A 10 3.23 -11.70 0.93
CA ASN A 10 4.17 -11.13 1.90
C ASN A 10 4.75 -12.28 2.72
N GLU A 11 6.07 -12.29 2.90
CA GLU A 11 6.69 -13.21 3.83
C GLU A 11 6.37 -12.75 5.27
N PRO A 12 6.28 -13.67 6.26
CA PRO A 12 5.97 -13.31 7.63
C PRO A 12 6.89 -12.24 8.22
N GLU A 13 8.14 -12.18 7.77
CA GLU A 13 9.13 -11.19 8.19
C GLU A 13 8.77 -9.76 7.74
N ASP A 14 8.10 -9.61 6.59
CA ASP A 14 7.62 -8.31 6.08
C ASP A 14 6.49 -7.75 6.96
N LEU A 15 5.79 -8.62 7.68
CA LEU A 15 4.68 -8.24 8.55
C LEU A 15 5.15 -7.70 9.91
N ILE A 16 6.43 -7.91 10.27
CA ILE A 16 6.98 -7.56 11.59
C ILE A 16 7.03 -6.04 11.78
N GLU A 17 7.39 -5.29 10.74
CA GLU A 17 7.42 -3.82 10.80
C GLU A 17 6.03 -3.22 10.95
N SER A 18 5.02 -3.85 10.32
CA SER A 18 3.62 -3.42 10.44
C SER A 18 3.01 -3.81 11.78
N ALA A 19 3.41 -4.95 12.38
CA ALA A 19 2.84 -5.48 13.63
C ALA A 19 3.09 -4.62 14.89
N ILE A 20 3.88 -3.54 14.77
CA ILE A 20 4.10 -2.56 15.83
C ILE A 20 2.90 -1.60 15.96
N LEU A 21 2.03 -1.51 14.95
CA LEU A 21 0.86 -0.64 14.94
C LEU A 21 -0.30 -1.24 15.76
N GLU A 22 -0.80 -0.49 16.73
CA GLU A 22 -1.93 -0.89 17.57
C GLU A 22 -3.28 -0.62 16.90
N ASP A 23 -3.34 0.28 15.91
CA ASP A 23 -4.54 0.58 15.14
C ASP A 23 -4.64 -0.33 13.90
N PRO A 24 -5.70 -1.17 13.79
CA PRO A 24 -5.90 -2.06 12.65
C PRO A 24 -6.01 -1.36 11.29
N LEU A 25 -6.52 -0.13 11.24
CA LEU A 25 -6.63 0.63 9.99
C LEU A 25 -5.26 1.17 9.56
N GLU A 26 -4.45 1.63 10.52
CA GLU A 26 -3.08 2.04 10.22
C GLU A 26 -2.22 0.87 9.77
N PHE A 27 -2.47 -0.33 10.33
CA PHE A 27 -1.83 -1.58 9.95
C PHE A 27 -2.14 -1.97 8.48
N GLU A 28 -3.40 -1.93 8.07
CA GLU A 28 -3.79 -2.26 6.69
C GLU A 28 -3.13 -1.31 5.69
N ASP A 29 -3.19 -0.01 5.96
CA ASP A 29 -2.54 1.01 5.15
C ASP A 29 -1.02 0.77 5.04
N GLU A 30 -0.38 0.38 6.15
CA GLU A 30 1.07 0.12 6.18
C GLU A 30 1.46 -1.06 5.27
N LEU A 31 0.68 -2.14 5.30
CA LEU A 31 0.91 -3.29 4.43
C LEU A 31 0.78 -2.92 2.94
N ILE A 32 -0.19 -2.07 2.60
CA ILE A 32 -0.38 -1.59 1.23
C ILE A 32 0.83 -0.76 0.79
N LEU A 33 1.30 0.15 1.65
CA LEU A 33 2.45 1.01 1.39
C LEU A 33 3.72 0.20 1.18
N GLN A 34 4.05 -0.70 2.12
CA GLN A 34 5.23 -1.55 2.05
C GLN A 34 5.23 -2.41 0.78
N GLN A 35 4.08 -2.97 0.42
CA GLN A 35 3.95 -3.78 -0.78
C GLN A 35 4.14 -2.95 -2.06
N ALA A 36 3.61 -1.72 -2.11
CA ALA A 36 3.78 -0.82 -3.24
C ALA A 36 5.23 -0.37 -3.41
N GLU A 37 5.91 -0.05 -2.31
CA GLU A 37 7.33 0.31 -2.28
C GLU A 37 8.21 -0.83 -2.77
N ARG A 38 8.01 -2.04 -2.24
CA ARG A 38 8.78 -3.23 -2.61
C ARG A 38 8.72 -3.53 -4.10
N GLU A 39 7.56 -3.35 -4.71
CA GLU A 39 7.32 -3.68 -6.12
C GLU A 39 7.52 -2.48 -7.06
N GLY A 40 7.75 -1.28 -6.51
CA GLY A 40 7.80 -0.04 -7.28
C GLY A 40 6.51 0.24 -8.06
N LEU A 41 5.36 -0.06 -7.45
CA LEU A 41 4.05 0.07 -8.09
C LEU A 41 3.27 1.29 -7.56
N PRO A 42 2.51 1.98 -8.42
CA PRO A 42 1.67 3.08 -7.99
C PRO A 42 0.45 2.58 -7.20
N ILE A 43 -0.03 3.40 -6.26
CA ILE A 43 -1.26 3.16 -5.50
C ILE A 43 -2.44 3.89 -6.16
N VAL A 44 -3.55 3.18 -6.33
CA VAL A 44 -4.86 3.75 -6.69
C VAL A 44 -5.76 3.65 -5.47
N THR A 45 -6.19 4.77 -4.90
CA THR A 45 -7.06 4.78 -3.73
C THR A 45 -7.97 6.01 -3.72
N PHE A 46 -9.12 5.89 -3.05
CA PHE A 46 -10.00 7.01 -2.70
C PHE A 46 -9.76 7.52 -1.27
N ASP A 47 -8.92 6.83 -0.51
CA ASP A 47 -8.53 7.23 0.83
C ASP A 47 -7.47 8.34 0.75
N ASN A 48 -7.82 9.54 1.22
CA ASN A 48 -6.93 10.69 1.21
C ASN A 48 -5.76 10.55 2.20
N SER A 49 -5.96 9.85 3.32
CA SER A 49 -4.92 9.60 4.31
C SER A 49 -3.84 8.69 3.73
N LEU A 50 -4.24 7.55 3.16
CA LEU A 50 -3.34 6.62 2.49
C LEU A 50 -2.62 7.29 1.30
N ALA A 51 -3.35 8.08 0.50
CA ALA A 51 -2.76 8.83 -0.61
C ALA A 51 -1.70 9.84 -0.14
N GLU A 52 -1.92 10.53 0.99
CA GLU A 52 -0.94 11.46 1.55
C GLU A 52 0.29 10.72 2.07
N ARG A 53 0.08 9.61 2.80
CA ARG A 53 1.16 8.75 3.29
C ARG A 53 2.02 8.19 2.15
N ALA A 54 1.40 7.65 1.10
CA ALA A 54 2.09 7.14 -0.08
C ALA A 54 2.99 8.19 -0.73
N ARG A 55 2.47 9.40 -0.96
CA ARG A 55 3.25 10.51 -1.53
C ARG A 55 4.44 10.90 -0.65
N LYS A 56 4.28 10.95 0.67
CA LYS A 56 5.38 11.25 1.62
C LYS A 56 6.51 10.23 1.53
N ARG A 57 6.21 8.99 1.13
CA ARG A 57 7.18 7.91 0.94
C ARG A 57 7.73 7.81 -0.49
N GLY A 58 7.33 8.72 -1.38
CA GLY A 58 7.75 8.71 -2.77
C GLY A 58 7.07 7.64 -3.62
N VAL A 59 5.97 7.05 -3.14
CA VAL A 59 5.14 6.14 -3.92
C VAL A 59 4.19 6.96 -4.79
N ASP A 60 4.16 6.65 -6.08
CA ASP A 60 3.25 7.30 -7.03
C ASP A 60 1.79 7.00 -6.67
N VAL A 61 0.95 8.03 -6.71
CA VAL A 61 -0.49 7.90 -6.43
C VAL A 61 -1.31 8.34 -7.63
N ILE A 62 -2.18 7.45 -8.10
CA ILE A 62 -3.12 7.70 -9.17
C ILE A 62 -4.47 8.05 -8.54
N THR A 63 -4.79 9.34 -8.48
CA THR A 63 -6.09 9.83 -8.02
C THR A 63 -7.01 10.10 -9.20
N TYR A 64 -8.31 9.85 -9.04
CA TYR A 64 -9.30 10.24 -10.03
C TYR A 64 -9.63 11.72 -9.86
N ASN A 65 -9.07 12.58 -10.70
CA ASN A 65 -9.52 13.97 -10.83
C ASN A 65 -10.72 13.99 -11.79
N LYS A 66 -11.88 14.45 -11.31
CA LYS A 66 -13.02 14.78 -12.16
C LYS A 66 -12.77 16.07 -12.93
#